data_AF-A0A7I8WTT8-F1
#
_entry.id   AF-A0A7I8WTT8-F1
#
_cell.length_a   1.000
_cell.length_b   1.000
_cell.length_c   1.000
_cell.angle_alpha   90.00
_cell.angle_beta   90.00
_cell.angle_gamma   90.00
#
_symmetry.space_group_name_H-M   'P 1'
#
loop_
_entity.id
_entity.type
_entity.pdbx_description
1 polymer ?
#
loop_
_entity_poly.entity_id
_entity_poly.type
_entity_poly.pdbx_seq_one_letter_code
_entity_poly.pdbx_strand_id
1 'polypeptide(L)'
;MQPFKKYAMQRRDVQKQGNWPKSGSDIIVFVILDTVVNTNICKNGGSCYDDAGAQFCTCASGFGGELCERTLEQPHIESDDGRIASLSLACWILALSFCLSLCFGIMGWIFYRKERHDSKELREEVKRLQNELKMQTSKHNLITKRIRTKPEERKLLSKEVP
;
A
#
# COMPACT_ATOMS: atom_id res chain seq x y z
N MET A 1 2.90 28.40 -9.62
CA MET A 1 3.06 29.70 -8.95
C MET A 1 1.65 30.23 -8.64
N GLN A 2 1.28 30.35 -7.37
CA GLN A 2 -0.02 30.91 -6.94
C GLN A 2 -0.12 32.41 -7.25
N PRO A 3 -1.32 33.01 -7.15
CA PRO A 3 -1.52 33.81 -5.94
C PRO A 3 -2.92 33.71 -5.29
N PHE A 4 -2.86 33.55 -3.96
CA PHE A 4 -3.64 34.19 -2.90
C PHE A 4 -5.17 34.28 -2.95
N LYS A 5 -5.76 33.39 -2.14
CA LYS A 5 -7.02 33.52 -1.41
C LYS A 5 -7.24 34.95 -0.86
N LYS A 6 -8.40 35.54 -1.18
CA LYS A 6 -9.07 36.51 -0.29
C LYS A 6 -10.37 35.88 0.20
N TYR A 7 -10.29 35.18 1.32
CA TYR A 7 -11.46 35.03 2.18
C TYR A 7 -11.74 36.41 2.77
N ALA A 8 -12.86 37.02 2.41
CA ALA A 8 -13.31 38.24 3.05
C ALA A 8 -13.76 37.87 4.48
N MET A 9 -12.93 38.28 5.43
CA MET A 9 -13.14 38.09 6.86
C MET A 9 -14.41 38.82 7.32
N GLN A 10 -15.23 38.02 7.98
CA GLN A 10 -16.29 38.32 8.93
C GLN A 10 -15.98 39.57 9.77
N ARG A 11 -16.68 40.69 9.50
CA ARG A 11 -16.90 41.71 10.53
C ARG A 11 -18.02 41.23 11.44
N ARG A 12 -17.62 40.44 12.45
CA ARG A 12 -18.26 40.53 13.77
C ARG A 12 -17.76 41.81 14.39
N ASP A 13 -18.65 42.75 14.68
CA ASP A 13 -18.55 43.57 15.88
C ASP A 13 -19.90 44.22 16.20
N VAL A 14 -20.25 44.07 17.47
CA VAL A 14 -21.27 44.80 18.26
C VAL A 14 -22.70 44.28 18.20
N GLN A 15 -22.98 43.38 19.15
CA GLN A 15 -24.26 43.31 19.86
C GLN A 15 -24.91 44.69 20.03
N LYS A 16 -26.21 44.78 19.73
CA LYS A 16 -27.12 45.53 20.61
C LYS A 16 -28.34 44.67 20.93
N GLN A 17 -28.21 43.88 22.00
CA GLN A 17 -29.29 43.85 22.99
C GLN A 17 -29.51 45.31 23.41
N GLY A 18 -30.63 45.90 23.03
CA GLY A 18 -30.84 47.34 23.16
C GLY A 18 -32.28 47.73 22.86
N ASN A 19 -33.17 47.30 23.74
CA ASN A 19 -34.50 47.84 23.97
C ASN A 19 -34.47 49.39 24.09
N TRP A 20 -35.17 50.17 23.24
CA TRP A 20 -35.63 51.56 23.47
C TRP A 20 -36.71 51.97 22.43
N PRO A 21 -37.68 52.88 22.72
CA PRO A 21 -37.80 53.75 23.89
C PRO A 21 -39.02 53.48 24.78
N LYS A 22 -38.85 53.75 26.09
CA LYS A 22 -39.95 54.11 27.00
C LYS A 22 -40.20 55.61 26.86
N SER A 23 -41.28 56.00 26.19
CA SER A 23 -41.89 57.31 26.39
C SER A 23 -43.36 57.19 26.03
N GLY A 24 -44.22 57.37 27.02
CA GLY A 24 -45.66 57.19 26.89
C GLY A 24 -46.31 58.30 26.08
N SER A 25 -47.25 57.90 25.22
CA SER A 25 -48.56 58.53 25.05
C SER A 25 -49.33 57.77 23.96
N ASP A 26 -50.30 56.96 24.40
CA ASP A 26 -51.31 56.32 23.55
C ASP A 26 -52.20 57.38 22.88
N ILE A 27 -52.20 57.46 21.55
CA ILE A 27 -53.29 58.12 20.79
C ILE A 27 -53.60 57.32 19.52
N ILE A 28 -54.65 56.49 19.65
CA ILE A 28 -55.68 56.17 18.64
C ILE A 28 -55.22 55.49 17.34
N VAL A 29 -55.44 54.17 17.28
CA VAL A 29 -55.50 53.38 16.05
C VAL A 29 -56.73 53.82 15.23
N PHE A 30 -56.53 54.63 14.19
CA PHE A 30 -57.41 54.71 13.01
C PHE A 30 -56.76 55.44 11.82
N VAL A 31 -55.68 54.88 11.25
CA VAL A 31 -55.29 55.14 9.84
C VAL A 31 -54.80 53.82 9.24
N ILE A 32 -55.73 53.07 8.66
CA ILE A 32 -55.43 51.92 7.81
C ILE A 32 -54.90 52.48 6.50
N LEU A 33 -53.58 52.71 6.39
CA LEU A 33 -52.86 52.80 5.11
C LEU A 33 -51.32 52.70 5.21
N ASP A 34 -50.68 52.64 6.39
CA ASP A 34 -49.20 52.53 6.46
C ASP A 34 -48.71 51.81 7.74
N THR A 35 -48.98 50.52 7.91
CA THR A 35 -48.35 49.75 9.00
C THR A 35 -47.76 48.46 8.47
N VAL A 36 -46.52 48.58 8.02
CA VAL A 36 -45.56 47.50 7.77
C VAL A 36 -45.67 46.47 8.88
N VAL A 37 -46.29 45.34 8.57
CA VAL A 37 -46.17 44.13 9.37
C VAL A 37 -44.73 43.65 9.18
N ASN A 38 -43.82 44.05 10.06
CA ASN A 38 -42.47 43.48 10.11
C ASN A 38 -42.53 42.09 10.78
N THR A 39 -43.32 41.19 10.21
CA THR A 39 -43.20 39.76 10.47
C THR A 39 -42.04 39.29 9.62
N ASN A 40 -40.90 38.98 10.23
CA ASN A 40 -39.72 38.41 9.55
C ASN A 40 -40.13 37.46 8.41
N ILE A 41 -40.08 37.94 7.17
CA ILE A 41 -40.51 37.22 5.96
C ILE A 41 -39.52 36.11 5.58
N CYS A 42 -38.28 36.24 6.08
CA CYS A 42 -37.20 35.29 5.89
C CYS A 42 -37.50 33.96 6.59
N LYS A 43 -37.55 32.86 5.85
CA LYS A 43 -37.70 31.50 6.39
C LYS A 43 -36.35 30.88 6.76
N ASN A 44 -36.39 29.73 7.42
CA ASN A 44 -35.22 28.87 7.69
C ASN A 44 -34.02 29.58 8.33
N GLY A 45 -34.29 30.50 9.27
CA GLY A 45 -33.25 31.22 10.00
C GLY A 45 -32.54 32.32 9.19
N GLY A 46 -33.14 32.75 8.07
CA GLY A 46 -32.65 33.91 7.33
C GLY A 46 -32.79 35.23 8.10
N SER A 47 -31.91 36.18 7.80
CA SER A 47 -31.93 37.53 8.40
C SER A 47 -32.47 38.55 7.40
N CYS A 48 -33.45 39.34 7.82
CA CYS A 48 -34.08 40.35 6.97
C CYS A 48 -33.39 41.71 7.14
N TYR A 49 -33.21 42.44 6.03
CA TYR A 49 -32.71 43.81 6.02
C TYR A 49 -33.43 44.64 4.97
N ASP A 50 -33.66 45.92 5.25
CA ASP A 50 -34.32 46.85 4.33
C ASP A 50 -33.27 47.66 3.57
N ASP A 51 -33.44 47.79 2.25
CA ASP A 51 -32.67 48.69 1.39
C ASP A 51 -33.61 49.47 0.46
N ALA A 52 -33.55 50.80 0.52
CA ALA A 52 -34.34 51.73 -0.29
C ALA A 52 -35.87 51.44 -0.33
N GLY A 53 -36.43 50.90 0.75
CA GLY A 53 -37.86 50.55 0.84
C GLY A 53 -38.22 49.15 0.33
N ALA A 54 -37.23 48.37 -0.09
CA ALA A 54 -37.38 46.94 -0.40
C ALA A 54 -36.78 46.07 0.70
N GLN A 55 -37.44 44.98 1.07
CA GLN A 55 -36.94 44.03 2.07
C GLN A 55 -36.19 42.88 1.39
N PHE A 56 -35.00 42.55 1.89
CA PHE A 56 -34.16 41.47 1.37
C PHE A 56 -33.79 40.46 2.46
N CYS A 57 -33.62 39.20 2.06
CA CYS A 57 -33.30 38.09 2.95
C CYS A 57 -31.86 37.61 2.74
N THR A 58 -31.11 37.45 3.83
CA THR A 58 -29.83 36.72 3.84
C THR A 58 -30.05 35.32 4.40
N CYS A 59 -29.81 34.28 3.60
CA CYS A 59 -30.10 32.89 3.97
C CYS A 59 -28.96 32.22 4.75
N ALA A 60 -29.35 31.33 5.68
CA ALA A 60 -28.42 30.46 6.39
C ALA A 60 -27.80 29.40 5.48
N SER A 61 -26.63 28.86 5.86
CA SER A 61 -25.96 27.80 5.10
C SER A 61 -26.87 26.60 4.85
N GLY A 62 -26.95 26.16 3.59
CA GLY A 62 -27.87 25.08 3.20
C GLY A 62 -29.29 25.55 2.85
N PHE A 63 -29.55 26.87 2.77
CA PHE A 63 -30.83 27.42 2.31
C PHE A 63 -30.64 28.52 1.27
N GLY A 64 -31.64 28.72 0.41
CA GLY A 64 -31.64 29.71 -0.67
C GLY A 64 -33.07 30.06 -1.12
N GLY A 65 -33.19 30.98 -2.08
CA GLY A 65 -34.47 31.57 -2.47
C GLY A 65 -34.64 32.98 -1.91
N GLU A 66 -35.63 33.71 -2.43
CA GLU A 66 -35.88 35.12 -2.07
C GLU A 66 -36.25 35.29 -0.60
N LEU A 67 -36.93 34.29 -0.03
CA LEU A 67 -37.29 34.22 1.38
C LEU A 67 -36.59 33.05 2.09
N CYS A 68 -35.50 32.54 1.53
CA CYS A 68 -34.80 31.36 2.05
C CYS A 68 -35.69 30.11 2.16
N GLU A 69 -36.69 30.01 1.28
CA GLU A 69 -37.68 28.94 1.30
C GLU A 69 -37.17 27.60 0.76
N ARG A 70 -36.03 27.60 0.06
CA ARG A 70 -35.45 26.42 -0.59
C ARG A 70 -34.34 25.86 0.26
N THR A 71 -34.36 24.56 0.54
CA THR A 71 -33.20 23.85 1.09
C THR A 71 -32.22 23.59 -0.04
N LEU A 72 -31.00 24.11 0.08
CA LEU A 72 -29.89 23.73 -0.76
C LEU A 72 -29.32 22.44 -0.17
N GLU A 73 -29.68 21.30 -0.76
CA GLU A 73 -29.01 20.03 -0.51
C GLU A 73 -27.52 20.25 -0.80
N GLN A 74 -26.72 20.35 0.27
CA GLN A 74 -25.28 20.41 0.13
C GLN A 74 -24.86 19.11 -0.57
N PRO A 75 -23.93 19.15 -1.54
CA PRO A 75 -23.38 17.91 -2.06
C PRO A 75 -22.75 17.18 -0.88
N HIS A 76 -23.31 16.03 -0.52
CA HIS A 76 -22.60 15.05 0.29
C HIS A 76 -21.32 14.77 -0.46
N ILE A 77 -20.19 15.31 0.02
CA ILE A 77 -18.90 14.80 -0.38
C ILE A 77 -18.84 13.42 0.26
N GLU A 78 -19.34 12.41 -0.46
CA GLU A 78 -19.08 11.01 -0.19
C GLU A 78 -17.55 10.88 -0.13
N SER A 79 -17.02 10.92 1.09
CA SER A 79 -15.61 10.71 1.33
C SER A 79 -15.43 9.21 1.21
N ASP A 80 -14.91 8.80 0.06
CA ASP A 80 -14.67 7.42 -0.36
C ASP A 80 -13.56 6.78 0.51
N ASP A 81 -13.79 6.65 1.82
CA ASP A 81 -12.86 6.08 2.81
C ASP A 81 -12.69 4.55 2.66
N GLY A 82 -13.36 3.94 1.68
CA GLY A 82 -13.32 2.49 1.41
C GLY A 82 -12.19 2.02 0.48
N ARG A 83 -11.49 2.92 -0.22
CA ARG A 83 -10.46 2.53 -1.22
C ARG A 83 -9.07 2.30 -0.63
N ILE A 84 -8.85 2.64 0.64
CA ILE A 84 -7.54 2.56 1.31
C ILE A 84 -7.27 1.14 1.85
N ALA A 85 -8.31 0.40 2.26
CA ALA A 85 -8.16 -0.96 2.79
C ALA A 85 -7.77 -1.98 1.71
N SER A 86 -8.30 -1.84 0.49
CA SER A 86 -8.00 -2.74 -0.63
C SER A 86 -6.56 -2.57 -1.14
N LEU A 87 -6.06 -1.34 -1.20
CA LEU A 87 -4.69 -1.05 -1.60
C LEU A 87 -3.68 -1.57 -0.57
N SER A 88 -4.01 -1.48 0.72
CA SER A 88 -3.20 -2.02 1.81
C SER A 88 -3.03 -3.54 1.67
N LEU A 89 -4.12 -4.30 1.55
CA LEU A 89 -4.06 -5.76 1.41
C LEU A 89 -3.31 -6.22 0.16
N ALA A 90 -3.47 -5.52 -0.97
CA ALA A 90 -2.73 -5.82 -2.19
C ALA A 90 -1.21 -5.67 -2.00
N CYS A 91 -0.76 -4.62 -1.30
CA CYS A 91 0.66 -4.45 -0.97
C CYS A 91 1.20 -5.57 -0.09
N TRP A 92 0.43 -6.02 0.92
CA TRP A 92 0.81 -7.15 1.77
C TRP A 92 0.92 -8.45 0.97
N ILE A 93 -0.04 -8.74 0.09
CA ILE A 93 -0.04 -9.95 -0.74
C ILE A 93 1.18 -9.97 -1.67
N LEU A 94 1.49 -8.85 -2.33
CA LEU A 94 2.66 -8.73 -3.19
C LEU A 94 3.97 -8.90 -2.41
N ALA A 95 4.08 -8.28 -1.23
CA ALA A 95 5.23 -8.42 -0.36
C ALA A 95 5.43 -9.88 0.09
N LEU A 96 4.35 -10.56 0.52
CA LEU A 96 4.39 -11.96 0.94
C LEU A 96 4.75 -12.89 -0.22
N SER A 97 4.20 -12.66 -1.41
CA SER A 97 4.52 -13.44 -2.60
C SER A 97 6.01 -13.35 -2.95
N PHE A 98 6.57 -12.13 -2.93
CA PHE A 98 7.98 -11.90 -3.19
C PHE A 98 8.87 -12.56 -2.12
N CYS A 99 8.53 -12.38 -0.84
CA CYS A 99 9.25 -13.01 0.27
C CYS A 99 9.24 -14.54 0.16
N LEU A 100 8.10 -15.16 -0.13
CA LEU A 100 8.00 -16.60 -0.31
C LEU A 100 8.82 -17.07 -1.52
N SER A 101 8.74 -16.37 -2.65
CA SER A 101 9.54 -16.70 -3.84
C SER A 101 11.04 -16.67 -3.54
N LEU A 102 11.53 -15.66 -2.83
CA LEU A 102 12.92 -15.58 -2.40
C LEU A 102 13.29 -16.69 -1.42
N CYS A 103 12.43 -16.98 -0.43
CA CYS A 103 12.68 -18.06 0.52
C CYS A 103 12.77 -19.42 -0.17
N PHE A 104 11.84 -19.75 -1.06
CA PHE A 104 11.88 -20.99 -1.83
C PHE A 104 13.07 -21.02 -2.79
N GLY A 105 13.41 -19.90 -3.42
CA GLY A 105 14.59 -19.77 -4.27
C GLY A 105 15.89 -20.00 -3.50
N ILE A 106 16.04 -19.41 -2.31
CA ILE A 106 17.22 -19.57 -1.45
C ILE A 106 17.29 -20.98 -0.88
N MET A 107 16.19 -21.53 -0.36
CA MET A 107 16.16 -22.89 0.19
C MET A 107 16.41 -23.93 -0.91
N GLY A 108 15.79 -23.76 -2.07
CA GLY A 108 16.05 -24.58 -3.26
C GLY A 108 17.50 -24.46 -3.72
N TRP A 109 18.08 -23.26 -3.72
CA TRP A 109 19.48 -23.03 -4.04
C TRP A 109 20.44 -23.69 -3.04
N ILE A 110 20.17 -23.58 -1.74
CA ILE A 110 20.96 -24.21 -0.68
C ILE A 110 20.88 -25.73 -0.82
N PHE A 111 19.69 -26.29 -1.01
CA PHE A 111 19.49 -27.73 -1.19
C PHE A 111 20.18 -28.23 -2.46
N TYR A 112 19.95 -27.55 -3.59
CA TYR A 112 20.59 -27.85 -4.86
C TYR A 112 22.11 -27.79 -4.75
N ARG A 113 22.65 -26.82 -4.01
CA ARG A 113 24.08 -26.72 -3.73
C ARG A 113 24.58 -27.84 -2.83
N LYS A 114 23.80 -28.24 -1.82
CA LYS A 114 24.16 -29.33 -0.90
C LYS A 114 24.27 -30.65 -1.64
N GLU A 115 23.26 -31.01 -2.43
CA GLU A 115 23.26 -32.25 -3.22
C GLU A 115 24.41 -32.28 -4.25
N ARG A 116 24.71 -31.13 -4.86
CA ARG A 116 25.89 -30.96 -5.73
C ARG A 116 27.21 -31.10 -4.99
N HIS A 117 27.30 -30.65 -3.75
CA HIS A 117 28.53 -30.73 -2.95
C HIS A 117 28.83 -32.19 -2.59
N ASP A 118 27.84 -32.90 -2.05
CA ASP A 118 27.96 -34.30 -1.65
C ASP A 118 28.30 -35.18 -2.88
N SER A 119 27.70 -34.87 -4.05
CA SER A 119 28.03 -35.54 -5.32
C SER A 119 29.46 -35.31 -5.81
N LYS A 120 30.08 -34.16 -5.48
CA LYS A 120 31.47 -33.89 -5.85
C LYS A 120 32.43 -34.67 -4.96
N GLU A 121 32.15 -34.74 -3.67
CA GLU A 121 32.95 -35.50 -2.71
C GLU A 121 32.95 -36.99 -3.08
N LEU A 122 31.77 -37.56 -3.35
CA LEU A 122 31.65 -38.94 -3.83
C LEU A 122 32.40 -39.17 -5.14
N ARG A 123 32.39 -38.20 -6.07
CA ARG A 123 33.15 -38.31 -7.33
C ARG A 123 34.65 -38.37 -7.09
N GLU A 124 35.18 -37.59 -6.16
CA GLU A 124 36.61 -37.63 -5.81
C GLU A 124 36.97 -38.92 -5.07
N GLU A 125 36.10 -39.41 -4.19
CA GLU A 125 36.27 -40.73 -3.57
C GLU A 125 36.29 -41.86 -4.61
N VAL A 126 35.35 -41.86 -5.56
CA VAL A 126 35.32 -42.83 -6.66
C VAL A 126 36.61 -42.77 -7.49
N LYS A 127 37.11 -41.56 -7.79
CA LYS A 127 38.40 -41.41 -8.50
C LYS A 127 39.57 -41.98 -7.69
N ARG A 128 39.60 -41.75 -6.37
CA ARG A 128 40.63 -42.31 -5.48
C ARG A 128 40.59 -43.84 -5.49
N LEU A 129 39.42 -44.43 -5.28
CA LEU A 129 39.22 -45.88 -5.30
C LEU A 129 39.57 -46.48 -6.67
N GLN A 130 39.21 -45.82 -7.77
CA GLN A 130 39.60 -46.24 -9.11
C GLN A 130 41.12 -46.23 -9.30
N ASN A 131 41.82 -45.23 -8.78
CA ASN A 131 43.29 -45.16 -8.87
C ASN A 131 43.96 -46.26 -8.05
N GLU A 132 43.47 -46.55 -6.84
CA GLU A 132 43.96 -47.66 -6.02
C GLU A 132 43.75 -49.01 -6.72
N LEU A 133 42.57 -49.24 -7.29
CA LEU A 133 42.27 -50.46 -8.01
C LEU A 133 43.18 -50.62 -9.23
N LYS A 134 43.39 -49.56 -10.02
CA LYS A 134 44.33 -49.57 -11.16
C LYS A 134 45.75 -49.92 -10.73
N MET A 135 46.19 -49.37 -9.59
CA MET A 135 47.50 -49.69 -9.04
C MET A 135 47.59 -51.17 -8.64
N GLN A 136 46.56 -51.72 -7.99
CA GLN A 136 46.51 -53.14 -7.65
C GLN A 136 46.51 -54.03 -8.89
N THR A 137 45.73 -53.69 -9.92
CA THR A 137 45.69 -54.43 -11.19
C THR A 137 47.08 -54.45 -11.85
N SER A 138 47.83 -53.35 -11.83
CA SER A 138 49.19 -53.30 -12.37
C SER A 138 50.15 -54.23 -11.62
N LYS A 139 50.09 -54.23 -10.28
CA LYS A 139 50.89 -55.16 -9.46
C LYS A 139 50.54 -56.62 -9.76
N HIS A 140 49.25 -56.95 -9.85
CA HIS A 140 48.78 -58.29 -10.18
C HIS A 140 49.29 -58.71 -11.57
N ASN A 141 49.20 -57.85 -12.58
CA ASN A 141 49.70 -58.12 -13.92
C ASN A 141 51.21 -58.37 -13.96
N LEU A 142 52.01 -57.62 -13.20
CA LEU A 142 53.46 -57.83 -13.08
C LEU A 142 53.80 -59.18 -12.45
N ILE A 143 53.09 -59.57 -11.39
CA ILE A 143 53.27 -60.87 -10.73
C ILE A 143 52.90 -61.99 -11.69
N THR A 144 51.73 -61.90 -12.34
CA THR A 144 51.27 -62.88 -13.32
C THR A 144 52.26 -63.04 -14.48
N LYS A 145 52.85 -61.94 -14.96
CA LYS A 145 53.91 -61.96 -15.98
C LYS A 145 55.15 -62.71 -15.47
N ARG A 146 55.62 -62.41 -14.26
CA ARG A 146 56.78 -63.09 -13.64
C ARG A 146 56.55 -64.58 -13.42
N ILE A 147 55.33 -64.99 -13.03
CA ILE A 147 54.98 -66.40 -12.87
C ILE A 147 55.01 -67.12 -14.22
N ARG A 148 54.51 -66.49 -15.29
CA ARG A 148 54.48 -67.08 -16.64
C ARG A 148 55.87 -67.25 -17.26
N THR A 149 56.81 -66.33 -17.01
CA THR A 149 58.18 -66.42 -17.56
C THR A 149 59.05 -67.45 -16.82
N LYS A 150 58.84 -67.64 -15.51
CA LYS A 150 59.63 -68.57 -14.68
C LYS A 150 59.69 -70.04 -15.19
N PRO A 151 58.62 -70.67 -15.70
CA PRO A 151 58.69 -72.01 -16.28
C PRO A 151 59.30 -72.04 -17.69
N GLU A 152 59.17 -70.98 -18.49
CA GLU A 152 59.85 -70.86 -19.80
C GLU A 152 61.36 -70.81 -19.63
N GLU A 153 61.85 -70.00 -18.68
CA GLU A 153 63.28 -69.93 -18.34
C GLU A 153 63.84 -71.28 -17.87
N ARG A 154 63.08 -72.03 -17.06
CA ARG A 154 63.49 -73.38 -16.64
C ARG A 154 63.57 -74.38 -17.79
N LYS A 155 62.68 -74.28 -18.79
CA LYS A 155 62.73 -75.14 -19.99
C LYS A 155 63.90 -74.80 -20.90
N LEU A 156 64.29 -73.53 -20.97
CA LEU A 156 65.48 -73.08 -21.70
C LEU A 156 66.75 -73.60 -21.00
N LEU A 157 66.89 -73.39 -19.68
CA LEU A 157 68.05 -73.89 -18.93
C LEU A 157 68.25 -75.41 -19.02
N SER A 158 67.17 -76.20 -19.09
CA SER A 158 67.28 -77.66 -19.19
C SER A 158 67.73 -78.16 -20.56
N LYS A 159 67.75 -77.31 -21.60
CA LYS A 159 68.24 -77.65 -22.94
C LYS A 159 69.70 -77.25 -23.17
N GLU A 160 70.28 -76.42 -22.30
CA GLU A 160 71.62 -75.86 -22.45
C GLU A 160 72.72 -76.66 -21.73
N VAL A 161 72.36 -77.75 -21.05
CA VAL A 161 73.33 -78.65 -20.40
C VAL A 161 73.57 -79.86 -21.32
N PRO A 162 74.78 -79.99 -21.90
CA PRO A 162 75.17 -81.10 -22.78
C PRO A 162 75.42 -82.41 -22.02
#